data_AF-A0A9P5GUL3-F1
#
_entry.id   AF-A0A9P5GUL3-F1
#
_cell.length_a   1.000
_cell.length_b   1.000
_cell.length_c   1.000
_cell.angle_alpha   90.00
_cell.angle_beta   90.00
_cell.angle_gamma   90.00
#
_symmetry.space_group_name_H-M   'P 1'
#
loop_
_entity.id
_entity.type
_entity.pdbx_description
1 polymer ?
#
loop_
_entity_poly.entity_id
_entity_poly.type
_entity_poly.pdbx_seq_one_letter_code
_entity_poly.pdbx_strand_id
1 'polypeptide(L)'
;MDIQHFLNPEEEIVTDSSESIDLQILAQFQAPDDEEEEEDPEVMPKVSSASALEAVQLLQLYQEQQEEGDIKLIHTLNKLRMEIQGGIAQNRQQGDIRSYFSI
;
A
#
# COMPACT_ATOMS: atom_id res chain seq x y z
N MET A 1 60.15 -39.81 2.26
CA MET A 1 59.07 -38.84 2.47
C MET A 1 58.24 -39.37 3.60
N ASP A 2 58.23 -38.66 4.73
CA ASP A 2 57.47 -39.06 5.90
C ASP A 2 56.07 -38.42 5.84
N ILE A 3 55.06 -39.25 5.56
CA ILE A 3 53.70 -38.83 5.24
C ILE A 3 52.94 -38.44 6.53
N GLN A 4 53.47 -38.79 7.70
CA GLN A 4 52.84 -38.53 9.00
C GLN A 4 52.76 -37.04 9.33
N HIS A 5 53.61 -36.20 8.74
CA HIS A 5 53.62 -34.74 8.95
C HIS A 5 52.76 -33.96 7.94
N PHE A 6 52.12 -34.66 6.99
CA PHE A 6 51.36 -34.01 5.93
C PHE A 6 49.95 -33.57 6.39
N LEU A 7 49.38 -34.27 7.38
CA LEU A 7 47.98 -34.08 7.77
C LEU A 7 47.77 -33.12 8.93
N ASN A 8 48.81 -32.73 9.67
CA ASN A 8 48.78 -31.73 10.75
C ASN A 8 50.24 -31.36 11.11
N PRO A 9 50.90 -30.44 10.40
CA PRO A 9 52.24 -30.00 10.74
C PRO A 9 52.26 -29.32 12.12
N GLU A 10 53.30 -29.54 12.92
CA GLU A 10 53.40 -29.03 14.31
C GLU A 10 53.36 -27.49 14.41
N GLU A 11 53.59 -26.79 13.29
CA GLU A 11 53.51 -25.32 13.19
C GLU A 11 52.07 -24.81 12.99
N GLU A 12 51.11 -25.67 12.66
CA GLU A 12 49.70 -25.31 12.47
C GLU A 12 48.96 -25.29 13.81
N ILE A 13 48.90 -24.11 14.42
CA ILE A 13 48.16 -23.87 15.66
C ILE A 13 46.73 -23.47 15.28
N VAL A 14 45.75 -24.34 15.55
CA VAL A 14 44.33 -24.02 15.36
C VAL A 14 43.89 -23.04 16.46
N THR A 15 43.70 -21.78 16.08
CA THR A 15 43.30 -20.70 16.99
C THR A 15 41.78 -20.51 17.10
N ASP A 16 41.00 -21.27 16.33
CA ASP A 16 39.55 -21.13 16.29
C ASP A 16 38.93 -21.79 17.53
N SER A 17 38.43 -20.96 18.45
CA SER A 17 37.63 -21.42 19.59
C SER A 17 36.19 -21.70 19.14
N SER A 18 35.47 -22.60 19.81
CA SER A 18 34.06 -22.85 19.49
C SER A 18 33.19 -21.58 19.59
N GLU A 19 33.59 -20.64 20.46
CA GLU A 19 32.95 -19.33 20.60
C GLU A 19 33.09 -18.46 19.34
N SER A 20 34.14 -18.64 18.52
CA SER A 20 34.29 -17.89 17.26
C SER A 20 33.24 -18.30 16.22
N ILE A 21 32.89 -19.59 16.20
CA ILE A 21 31.85 -20.14 15.33
C ILE A 21 30.48 -19.61 15.74
N ASP A 22 30.19 -19.60 17.05
CA ASP A 22 28.92 -19.09 17.57
C ASP A 22 28.75 -17.60 17.26
N LEU A 23 29.81 -16.79 17.40
CA LEU A 23 29.79 -15.37 17.05
C LEU A 23 29.58 -15.14 15.56
N GLN A 24 30.17 -15.97 14.70
CA GLN A 24 30.03 -15.86 13.25
C GLN A 24 28.64 -16.29 12.77
N ILE A 25 28.04 -17.30 13.42
CA ILE A 25 26.64 -17.68 13.20
C ILE A 25 25.71 -16.56 13.68
N LEU A 26 25.92 -16.04 14.88
CA LEU A 26 25.12 -14.93 15.41
C LEU A 26 25.20 -13.68 14.53
N ALA A 27 26.36 -13.36 13.96
CA ALA A 27 26.51 -12.24 13.02
C ALA A 27 25.74 -12.43 11.70
N GLN A 28 25.50 -13.68 11.29
CA GLN A 28 24.70 -14.00 10.08
C GLN A 28 23.19 -13.90 10.33
N PHE A 29 22.75 -14.02 11.59
CA PHE A 29 21.35 -13.94 12.02
C PHE A 29 21.01 -12.63 12.76
N GLN A 30 22.02 -11.84 13.12
CA GLN A 30 21.85 -10.41 13.26
C GLN A 30 21.47 -9.93 11.86
N ALA A 31 20.17 -9.76 11.66
CA ALA A 31 19.71 -8.97 10.54
C ALA A 31 20.57 -7.69 10.53
N PRO A 32 20.98 -7.16 9.37
CA PRO A 32 21.25 -5.73 9.36
C PRO A 32 20.09 -5.09 10.10
N ASP A 33 20.34 -4.05 10.90
CA ASP A 33 19.27 -3.13 11.21
C ASP A 33 18.84 -2.58 9.84
N ASP A 34 18.02 -3.36 9.12
CA ASP A 34 17.01 -2.89 8.22
C ASP A 34 16.13 -2.10 9.20
N GLU A 35 16.57 -0.88 9.48
CA GLU A 35 15.69 0.27 9.37
C GLU A 35 14.98 0.03 8.03
N GLU A 36 13.92 -0.80 8.09
CA GLU A 36 12.83 -0.74 7.15
C GLU A 36 12.48 0.74 7.21
N GLU A 37 13.03 1.50 6.27
CA GLU A 37 12.55 2.83 5.96
C GLU A 37 11.08 2.57 5.70
N GLU A 38 10.25 2.79 6.73
CA GLU A 38 8.81 2.80 6.60
C GLU A 38 8.59 3.84 5.52
N GLU A 39 8.39 3.38 4.28
CA GLU A 39 8.06 4.24 3.15
C GLU A 39 6.83 4.99 3.61
N ASP A 40 7.03 6.26 4.00
CA ASP A 40 5.98 7.14 4.47
C ASP A 40 4.85 7.03 3.46
N PRO A 41 3.66 6.52 3.85
CA PRO A 41 2.65 6.17 2.88
C PRO A 41 2.31 7.41 2.07
N GLU A 42 2.64 7.42 0.78
CA GLU A 42 2.39 8.55 -0.10
C GLU A 42 0.90 8.92 0.01
N VAL A 43 0.60 10.03 0.68
CA VAL A 43 -0.77 10.46 0.91
C VAL A 43 -1.32 11.00 -0.40
N MET A 44 -1.96 10.11 -1.18
CA MET A 44 -2.63 10.51 -2.40
C MET A 44 -3.75 11.53 -2.09
N PRO A 45 -3.84 12.63 -2.84
CA PRO A 45 -4.90 13.61 -2.63
C PRO A 45 -6.27 12.96 -2.88
N LYS A 46 -7.18 13.11 -1.91
CA LYS A 46 -8.55 12.59 -2.03
C LYS A 46 -9.29 13.34 -3.14
N VAL A 47 -9.91 12.60 -4.05
CA VAL A 47 -10.77 13.15 -5.10
C VAL A 47 -12.03 13.74 -4.47
N SER A 48 -12.41 14.95 -4.89
CA SER A 48 -13.64 15.59 -4.40
C SER A 48 -14.90 14.87 -4.92
N SER A 49 -16.00 14.91 -4.16
CA SER A 49 -17.27 14.32 -4.61
C SER A 49 -17.80 14.94 -5.91
N ALA A 50 -17.49 16.21 -6.18
CA ALA A 50 -17.85 16.88 -7.42
C ALA A 50 -17.07 16.30 -8.61
N SER A 51 -15.75 16.17 -8.48
CA SER A 51 -14.89 15.57 -9.50
C SER A 51 -15.26 14.10 -9.77
N ALA A 52 -15.62 13.35 -8.73
CA ALA A 52 -16.10 11.98 -8.88
C ALA A 52 -17.42 11.91 -9.68
N LEU A 53 -18.36 12.83 -9.44
CA LEU A 53 -19.62 12.88 -10.20
C LEU A 53 -19.40 13.25 -11.67
N GLU A 54 -18.53 14.22 -11.94
CA GLU A 54 -18.17 14.61 -13.31
C GLU A 54 -17.53 13.44 -14.07
N ALA A 55 -16.62 12.71 -13.44
CA ALA A 55 -15.99 11.53 -14.03
C ALA A 55 -17.02 10.43 -14.36
N VAL A 56 -17.98 10.18 -13.47
CA VAL A 56 -19.06 9.21 -13.70
C VAL A 56 -19.93 9.63 -14.88
N GLN A 57 -20.31 10.91 -14.97
CA GLN A 57 -21.09 11.43 -16.11
C GLN A 57 -20.33 11.31 -17.42
N LEU A 58 -19.03 11.60 -17.43
CA LEU A 58 -18.18 11.45 -18.60
C LEU A 58 -18.12 10.00 -19.07
N LEU A 59 -17.94 9.05 -18.15
CA LEU A 59 -17.92 7.62 -18.46
C LEU A 59 -19.26 7.12 -18.99
N GLN A 60 -20.38 7.62 -18.44
CA GLN A 60 -21.72 7.30 -18.96
C GLN A 60 -21.86 7.77 -20.41
N LEU A 61 -21.53 9.03 -20.69
CA LEU A 61 -21.61 9.61 -22.02
C LEU A 61 -20.74 8.85 -23.02
N TYR A 62 -19.52 8.49 -22.62
CA TYR A 62 -18.61 7.70 -23.43
C TYR A 62 -19.23 6.36 -23.85
N GLN A 63 -19.89 5.67 -22.91
CA GLN A 63 -20.54 4.38 -23.17
C GLN A 63 -21.78 4.52 -24.07
N GLU A 64 -22.59 5.55 -23.86
CA GLU A 64 -23.76 5.85 -24.68
C GLU A 64 -23.40 6.16 -26.14
N GLN A 65 -22.20 6.68 -26.38
CA GLN A 65 -21.68 7.01 -27.73
C GLN A 65 -21.03 5.82 -28.45
N GLN A 66 -20.83 4.68 -27.79
CA GLN A 66 -20.28 3.49 -28.46
C GLN A 66 -21.35 2.78 -29.29
N GLU A 67 -20.95 2.19 -30.43
CA GLU A 67 -21.85 1.39 -31.28
C GLU A 67 -22.39 0.16 -30.54
N GLU A 68 -21.58 -0.44 -29.64
CA GLU A 68 -21.97 -1.52 -28.73
C GLU A 68 -21.83 -1.07 -27.26
N GLY A 69 -22.55 -0.02 -26.87
CA GLY A 69 -22.55 0.47 -25.49
C GLY A 69 -22.98 -0.61 -24.48
N ASP A 70 -22.22 -0.78 -23.40
CA ASP A 70 -22.56 -1.74 -22.34
C ASP A 70 -23.65 -1.17 -21.41
N ILE A 71 -24.89 -1.62 -21.63
CA ILE A 71 -26.06 -1.25 -20.83
C ILE A 71 -25.87 -1.61 -19.34
N LYS A 72 -25.18 -2.71 -19.03
CA LYS A 72 -24.92 -3.12 -17.64
C LYS A 72 -23.95 -2.15 -16.97
N LEU A 73 -22.94 -1.69 -17.70
CA LEU A 73 -22.00 -0.69 -17.21
C LEU A 73 -22.71 0.65 -16.96
N ILE A 74 -23.58 1.10 -17.87
CA ILE A 74 -24.39 2.32 -17.68
C ILE A 74 -25.26 2.23 -16.41
N HIS A 75 -25.90 1.09 -16.17
CA HIS A 75 -26.69 0.87 -14.96
C HIS A 75 -25.82 0.92 -13.69
N THR A 76 -24.64 0.32 -13.74
CA THR A 76 -23.68 0.30 -12.63
C THR A 76 -23.19 1.71 -12.31
N LEU A 77 -22.85 2.50 -13.33
CA LEU A 77 -22.47 3.91 -13.19
C LEU A 77 -23.60 4.76 -12.60
N ASN A 78 -24.85 4.50 -12.96
CA ASN A 78 -26.00 5.20 -12.39
C ASN A 78 -26.15 4.90 -10.89
N LYS A 79 -25.97 3.64 -10.48
CA LYS A 79 -25.99 3.27 -9.07
C LYS A 79 -24.90 4.00 -8.29
N LEU A 80 -23.67 4.00 -8.80
CA LEU A 80 -22.53 4.69 -8.17
C LEU A 80 -22.79 6.20 -8.05
N ARG A 81 -23.39 6.81 -9.08
CA ARG A 81 -23.81 8.22 -9.04
C ARG A 81 -24.78 8.50 -7.89
N MET A 82 -25.78 7.63 -7.69
CA MET A 82 -26.75 7.78 -6.60
C MET A 82 -26.08 7.62 -5.22
N GLU A 83 -25.13 6.70 -5.08
CA GLU A 83 -24.38 6.51 -3.83
C GLU A 83 -23.54 7.74 -3.47
N ILE A 84 -22.84 8.33 -4.45
CA ILE A 84 -22.07 9.57 -4.25
C ILE A 84 -22.99 10.73 -3.84
N GLN A 85 -24.14 10.89 -4.52
CA GLN A 85 -25.14 11.91 -4.17
C GLN A 85 -25.73 11.68 -2.78
N GLY A 86 -25.98 10.42 -2.41
CA GLY A 86 -26.42 10.04 -1.06
C GLY A 86 -25.40 10.43 0.00
N GLY A 87 -24.11 10.16 -0.23
CA GLY A 87 -23.02 10.58 0.67
C GLY A 87 -22.92 12.10 0.81
N ILE A 88 -23.11 12.85 -0.28
CA ILE A 88 -23.18 14.32 -0.23
C ILE A 88 -24.38 14.77 0.61
N ALA A 89 -25.56 14.18 0.43
CA ALA A 89 -26.77 14.54 1.17
C ALA A 89 -26.64 14.23 2.68
N GLN A 90 -26.06 13.08 3.03
CA GLN A 90 -25.77 12.71 4.42
C GLN A 90 -24.79 13.68 5.07
N ASN A 91 -23.74 14.09 4.36
CA ASN A 91 -22.79 15.08 4.86
C ASN A 91 -23.37 16.51 4.92
N ARG A 92 -24.55 16.75 4.33
CA ARG A 92 -25.22 18.06 4.27
C ARG A 92 -26.27 18.31 5.37
N GLN A 93 -26.59 17.36 6.25
CA GLN A 93 -27.59 17.58 7.34
C GLN A 93 -27.05 17.06 8.68
N GLN A 94 -27.06 17.80 9.80
CA GLN A 94 -28.04 18.78 10.30
C GLN A 94 -27.48 20.20 10.46
N GLY A 95 -28.19 21.20 9.92
CA GLY A 95 -28.02 22.61 10.31
C GLY A 95 -29.18 23.06 11.19
N ASP A 96 -28.91 23.88 12.21
CA ASP A 96 -29.92 24.40 13.12
C ASP A 96 -30.99 25.20 12.35
N ILE A 97 -32.25 24.77 12.44
CA ILE A 97 -33.40 25.41 11.81
C ILE A 97 -33.55 26.88 12.21
N ARG A 98 -32.99 27.29 13.35
CA ARG A 98 -32.97 28.70 13.79
C ARG A 98 -32.27 29.60 12.78
N SER A 99 -31.29 29.10 12.03
CA SER A 99 -30.64 29.86 10.95
C SER A 99 -31.60 30.31 9.83
N TYR A 100 -32.74 29.63 9.66
CA TYR A 100 -33.77 29.99 8.69
C TYR A 100 -34.66 31.17 9.13
N PHE A 101 -34.76 31.40 10.44
CA PHE A 101 -35.64 32.42 11.03
C PHE A 101 -34.89 33.68 11.49
N SER A 102 -33.59 33.79 11.20
CA SER A 102 -32.74 34.93 11.59
C SER A 102 -32.63 36.02 10.52
N ILE A 103 -33.50 36.00 9.50
CA ILE A 103 -33.59 37.02 8.44
C ILE A 103 -34.77 37.96 8.74
#